data_AF-A0A956E4J2-F1
#
_entry.id   AF-A0A956E4J2-F1
#
_cell.length_a   1.000
_cell.length_b   1.000
_cell.length_c   1.000
_cell.angle_alpha   90.00
_cell.angle_beta   90.00
_cell.angle_gamma   90.00
#
_symmetry.space_group_name_H-M   'P 1'
#
loop_
_entity.id
_entity.type
_entity.pdbx_description
1 polymer ?
#
loop_
_entity_poly.entity_id
_entity_poly.type
_entity_poly.pdbx_seq_one_letter_code
_entity_poly.pdbx_strand_id
1 'polypeptide(L)'
;MMEANRIAPGLLRERLDPKFYGTRFVEAATRIAERQLPMARLDSLVAESAPITYGIVQPGVFVAPGEGVRLIRAVDFRDGSVDAARTEWVSHKIEAPYARARIHSEDYLITIAGTVGEVALAPKDIEPANLNQSVARIRF
;
A
#
# COMPACT_ATOMS: atom_id res chain seq x y z
N MET A 1 -15.92 -27.65 8.98
CA MET A 1 -15.86 -26.21 8.67
C MET A 1 -14.93 -25.60 9.71
N MET A 2 -13.70 -25.24 9.33
CA MET A 2 -12.69 -24.75 10.28
C MET A 2 -13.07 -23.32 10.71
N GLU A 3 -13.40 -23.13 11.98
CA GLU A 3 -13.56 -21.80 12.56
C GLU A 3 -12.22 -21.07 12.49
N ALA A 4 -12.18 -19.95 11.76
CA ALA A 4 -11.02 -19.08 11.76
C ALA A 4 -10.90 -18.44 13.16
N ASN A 5 -9.84 -18.77 13.88
CA ASN A 5 -9.50 -18.13 15.16
C ASN A 5 -9.36 -16.62 14.96
N ARG A 6 -10.38 -15.86 15.36
CA ARG A 6 -10.36 -14.41 15.35
C ARG A 6 -9.59 -13.94 16.58
N ILE A 7 -8.47 -13.25 16.37
CA ILE A 7 -7.69 -12.66 17.46
C ILE A 7 -8.18 -11.22 17.67
N ALA A 8 -8.59 -10.90 18.89
CA ALA A 8 -9.02 -9.55 19.25
C ALA A 8 -7.86 -8.55 19.10
N PRO A 9 -8.10 -7.31 18.61
CA PRO A 9 -7.04 -6.30 18.42
C PRO A 9 -6.19 -6.02 19.68
N GLY A 10 -6.78 -6.14 20.87
CA GLY A 10 -6.05 -6.00 22.14
C GLY A 10 -4.96 -7.05 22.36
N LEU A 11 -5.15 -8.27 21.85
CA LEU A 11 -4.20 -9.38 21.93
C LEU A 11 -3.08 -9.28 20.88
N LEU A 12 -3.19 -8.36 19.91
CA LEU A 12 -2.12 -8.09 18.94
C LEU A 12 -0.97 -7.28 19.55
N ARG A 13 -1.21 -6.54 20.64
CA ARG A 13 -0.17 -5.69 21.28
C ARG A 13 0.99 -6.49 21.85
N GLU A 14 0.74 -7.74 22.26
CA GLU A 14 1.76 -8.64 22.84
C GLU A 14 2.31 -9.64 21.81
N ARG A 15 1.83 -9.62 20.57
CA ARG A 15 2.36 -10.50 19.52
C ARG A 15 3.72 -10.00 19.05
N LEU A 16 4.75 -10.73 19.44
CA LEU A 16 6.09 -10.62 18.87
C LEU A 16 6.13 -11.35 17.53
N ASP A 17 6.03 -10.60 16.44
CA ASP A 17 6.26 -11.14 15.10
C ASP A 17 7.76 -11.03 14.75
N PRO A 18 8.46 -12.14 14.47
CA PRO A 18 9.88 -12.12 14.16
C PRO A 18 10.23 -11.14 13.03
N LYS A 19 9.30 -10.90 12.09
CA LYS A 19 9.50 -9.95 11.01
C LYS A 19 9.53 -8.51 11.51
N PHE A 20 8.56 -8.10 12.34
CA PHE A 20 8.40 -6.71 12.78
C PHE A 20 9.32 -6.32 13.94
N TYR A 21 9.84 -7.29 14.69
CA TYR A 21 10.84 -7.09 15.76
C TYR A 21 12.26 -7.46 15.33
N GLY A 22 12.49 -7.65 14.03
CA GLY A 22 13.84 -7.87 13.50
C GLY A 22 14.75 -6.68 13.83
N THR A 23 16.03 -6.96 14.08
CA THR A 23 17.04 -5.98 14.52
C THR A 23 17.01 -4.69 13.70
N ARG A 24 16.83 -4.79 12.37
CA ARG A 24 16.75 -3.62 11.47
C ARG A 24 15.64 -2.63 11.84
N PHE A 25 14.48 -3.12 12.28
CA PHE A 25 13.33 -2.27 12.62
C PHE A 25 13.50 -1.62 13.98
N VAL A 26 14.04 -2.38 14.94
CA VAL A 26 14.40 -1.85 16.27
C VAL A 26 15.46 -0.77 16.13
N GLU A 27 16.53 -1.03 15.38
CA GLU A 27 17.58 -0.03 15.11
C GLU A 27 17.05 1.21 14.40
N ALA A 28 16.17 1.05 13.40
CA ALA A 28 15.54 2.18 12.72
C ALA A 28 14.67 3.01 13.67
N ALA A 29 13.85 2.35 14.51
CA ALA A 29 13.02 3.03 15.49
C ALA A 29 13.85 3.78 16.54
N THR A 30 14.93 3.17 17.04
CA THR A 30 15.87 3.80 17.97
C THR A 30 16.53 5.03 17.32
N ARG A 31 17.02 4.91 16.08
CA ARG A 31 17.62 6.05 15.36
C ARG A 31 16.64 7.21 15.17
N ILE A 32 15.35 6.92 14.91
CA ILE A 32 14.31 7.94 14.81
C ILE A 32 14.08 8.61 16.17
N ALA A 33 13.98 7.82 17.24
CA ALA A 33 13.75 8.32 18.59
C ALA A 33 14.92 9.18 19.10
N GLU A 34 16.16 8.77 18.86
CA GLU A 34 17.36 9.50 19.29
C GLU A 34 17.52 10.85 18.59
N ARG A 35 17.04 10.98 17.35
CA ARG A 35 17.15 12.22 16.57
C ARG A 35 16.19 13.32 17.01
N GLN A 36 15.23 13.03 17.90
CA GLN A 36 14.24 13.98 18.41
C GLN A 36 13.58 14.82 17.30
N LEU A 37 13.31 14.18 16.15
CA LEU A 37 12.69 14.88 15.03
C LEU A 37 11.25 15.27 15.40
N PRO A 38 10.76 16.44 14.96
CA PRO A 38 9.36 16.79 15.10
C PRO A 38 8.47 15.70 14.50
N MET A 39 7.54 15.19 15.31
CA MET A 39 6.58 14.19 14.88
C MET A 39 5.24 14.84 14.56
N ALA A 40 4.65 14.45 13.44
CA ALA A 40 3.30 14.82 13.06
C ALA A 40 2.52 13.58 12.63
N ARG A 41 1.20 13.69 12.57
CA ARG A 41 0.39 12.62 11.99
C ARG A 41 0.58 12.61 10.48
N LEU A 42 0.64 11.43 9.87
CA LEU A 42 0.86 11.33 8.43
C LEU A 42 -0.26 12.01 7.62
N ASP A 43 -1.51 11.94 8.09
CA ASP A 43 -2.65 12.60 7.44
C ASP A 43 -2.61 14.14 7.50
N SER A 44 -1.85 14.71 8.43
CA SER A 44 -1.59 16.17 8.46
C SER A 44 -0.44 16.61 7.54
N LEU A 45 0.30 15.66 6.97
CA LEU A 45 1.45 15.95 6.09
C LEU A 45 1.14 15.75 4.61
N VAL A 46 0.02 15.12 4.26
CA VAL A 46 -0.36 14.86 2.86
C VAL A 46 -1.00 16.08 2.22
N ALA A 47 -0.88 16.19 0.90
CA ALA A 47 -1.56 17.20 0.12
C ALA A 47 -3.08 17.13 0.35
N GLU A 48 -3.73 18.26 0.63
CA GLU A 48 -5.18 18.33 0.87
C GLU A 48 -5.99 17.78 -0.31
N SER A 49 -5.48 17.93 -1.53
CA SER A 49 -6.07 17.42 -2.77
C SER A 49 -5.95 15.90 -2.96
N ALA A 50 -5.13 15.23 -2.14
CA ALA A 50 -4.85 13.81 -2.25
C ALA A 50 -4.76 13.12 -0.87
N PRO A 51 -5.87 13.04 -0.11
CA PRO A 51 -5.89 12.30 1.14
C PRO A 51 -5.42 10.85 0.98
N ILE A 52 -4.92 10.28 2.08
CA ILE A 52 -4.51 8.87 2.13
C ILE A 52 -5.72 8.00 1.80
N THR A 53 -5.58 7.14 0.79
CA THR A 53 -6.70 6.31 0.33
C THR A 53 -6.22 5.00 -0.27
N TYR A 54 -7.08 3.99 -0.25
CA TYR A 54 -6.88 2.72 -0.93
C TYR A 54 -7.71 2.66 -2.21
N GLY A 55 -7.41 1.69 -3.08
CA GLY A 55 -8.06 1.56 -4.38
C GLY A 55 -9.21 0.56 -4.45
N ILE A 56 -9.23 -0.23 -5.51
CA ILE A 56 -10.30 -1.12 -5.93
C ILE A 56 -10.49 -2.27 -4.94
N VAL A 57 -11.71 -2.42 -4.42
CA VAL A 57 -12.08 -3.47 -3.46
C VAL A 57 -12.31 -4.80 -4.16
N GLN A 58 -13.02 -4.78 -5.29
CA GLN A 58 -13.35 -5.97 -6.08
C GLN A 58 -12.97 -5.74 -7.54
N PRO A 59 -11.80 -6.23 -7.99
CA PRO A 59 -11.33 -5.98 -9.36
C PRO A 59 -12.08 -6.78 -10.42
N GLY A 60 -12.87 -7.78 -10.03
CA GLY A 60 -13.58 -8.65 -10.97
C GLY A 60 -12.63 -9.51 -11.79
N VAL A 61 -12.91 -9.64 -13.09
CA VAL A 61 -12.06 -10.34 -14.05
C VAL A 61 -11.04 -9.37 -14.62
N PHE A 62 -9.76 -9.78 -14.63
CA PHE A 62 -8.69 -9.01 -15.26
C PHE A 62 -8.85 -9.00 -16.79
N VAL A 63 -8.52 -7.88 -17.40
CA VAL A 63 -8.59 -7.68 -18.87
C VAL A 63 -7.22 -7.85 -19.50
N ALA A 64 -7.16 -7.95 -20.83
CA ALA A 64 -5.88 -8.11 -21.51
C ALA A 64 -5.02 -6.83 -21.37
N PRO A 65 -3.68 -6.95 -21.49
CA PRO A 65 -2.80 -5.79 -21.45
C PRO A 65 -3.19 -4.70 -22.46
N GLY A 66 -3.31 -3.47 -21.98
CA GLY A 66 -3.72 -2.31 -22.78
C GLY A 66 -5.23 -2.07 -22.86
N GLU A 67 -6.08 -2.97 -22.36
CA GLU A 67 -7.55 -2.83 -22.41
C GLU A 67 -8.16 -2.11 -21.19
N GLY A 68 -7.35 -1.48 -20.35
CA GLY A 68 -7.81 -0.89 -19.10
C GLY A 68 -6.76 -0.07 -18.37
N VAL A 69 -6.79 -0.13 -17.04
CA VAL A 69 -5.83 0.55 -16.16
C VAL A 69 -5.02 -0.50 -15.42
N ARG A 70 -3.73 -0.23 -15.20
CA ARG A 70 -2.86 -1.09 -14.39
C ARG A 70 -3.34 -1.14 -12.94
N LEU A 71 -3.34 -2.33 -12.35
CA LEU A 71 -3.71 -2.59 -10.96
C LEU A 71 -2.51 -3.05 -10.16
N ILE A 72 -2.08 -2.26 -9.18
CA ILE A 72 -1.01 -2.62 -8.24
C ILE A 72 -1.62 -3.31 -7.02
N ARG A 73 -1.12 -4.50 -6.68
CA ARG A 73 -1.54 -5.32 -5.54
C ARG A 73 -0.38 -5.47 -4.56
N ALA A 74 -0.67 -5.85 -3.32
CA ALA A 74 0.37 -6.11 -2.32
C ALA A 74 1.41 -7.17 -2.75
N VAL A 75 1.02 -8.14 -3.60
CA VAL A 75 1.90 -9.19 -4.15
C VAL A 75 2.89 -8.70 -5.22
N ASP A 76 2.69 -7.47 -5.71
CA ASP A 76 3.53 -6.85 -6.74
C ASP A 76 4.70 -6.06 -6.11
N PHE A 77 4.74 -5.91 -4.77
CA PHE A 77 5.84 -5.28 -4.04
C PHE A 77 7.06 -6.22 -3.95
N ARG A 78 8.25 -5.66 -4.17
CA ARG A 78 9.55 -6.33 -4.06
C ARG A 78 10.60 -5.34 -3.54
N ASP A 79 11.15 -5.61 -2.36
CA ASP A 79 12.34 -4.94 -1.80
C ASP A 79 12.33 -3.40 -1.92
N GLY A 80 11.21 -2.77 -1.55
CA GLY A 80 11.06 -1.31 -1.60
C GLY A 80 10.60 -0.74 -2.95
N SER A 81 10.23 -1.60 -3.91
CA SER A 81 9.76 -1.23 -5.25
C SER A 81 8.49 -1.99 -5.64
N VAL A 82 7.85 -1.57 -6.73
CA VAL A 82 6.75 -2.31 -7.38
C VAL A 82 7.26 -2.92 -8.68
N ASP A 83 7.06 -4.22 -8.84
CA ASP A 83 7.33 -4.92 -10.09
C ASP A 83 6.19 -4.66 -11.09
N ALA A 84 6.34 -3.58 -11.86
CA ALA A 84 5.37 -3.13 -12.86
C ALA A 84 5.03 -4.22 -13.90
N ALA A 85 5.96 -5.11 -14.23
CA ALA A 85 5.76 -6.17 -15.21
C ALA A 85 4.73 -7.22 -14.77
N ARG A 86 4.54 -7.39 -13.45
CA ARG A 86 3.61 -8.37 -12.86
C ARG A 86 2.24 -7.80 -12.51
N THR A 87 2.04 -6.50 -12.72
CA THR A 87 0.77 -5.84 -12.45
C THR A 87 -0.31 -6.26 -13.45
N GLU A 88 -1.53 -6.45 -12.95
CA GLU A 88 -2.69 -6.84 -13.77
C GLU A 88 -3.33 -5.62 -14.43
N TRP A 89 -4.31 -5.87 -15.30
CA TRP A 89 -5.15 -4.84 -15.87
C TRP A 89 -6.60 -5.02 -15.43
N VAL A 90 -7.24 -3.90 -15.10
CA VAL A 90 -8.65 -3.85 -14.74
C VAL A 90 -9.40 -2.95 -15.71
N SER A 91 -10.60 -3.34 -16.10
CA SER A 91 -11.42 -2.54 -17.03
C SER A 91 -11.67 -1.12 -16.49
N HIS A 92 -11.75 -0.14 -17.39
CA HIS A 92 -12.11 1.24 -17.02
C HIS A 92 -13.43 1.33 -16.25
N LYS A 93 -14.39 0.44 -16.54
CA LYS A 93 -15.68 0.39 -15.84
C LYS A 93 -15.54 0.08 -14.35
N ILE A 94 -14.66 -0.86 -14.00
CA ILE A 94 -14.40 -1.24 -12.59
C ILE A 94 -13.50 -0.20 -11.91
N GLU A 95 -12.57 0.39 -12.65
CA GLU A 95 -11.62 1.36 -12.12
C GLU A 95 -12.22 2.75 -11.88
N ALA A 96 -13.13 3.22 -12.74
CA ALA A 96 -13.64 4.59 -12.71
C ALA A 96 -14.19 5.06 -11.34
N PRO A 97 -14.95 4.24 -10.56
CA PRO A 97 -15.39 4.61 -9.21
C PRO A 97 -14.25 4.85 -8.21
N TYR A 98 -13.04 4.39 -8.53
CA TYR A 98 -11.83 4.50 -7.72
C TYR A 98 -10.82 5.51 -8.28
N ALA A 99 -11.24 6.42 -9.17
CA ALA A 99 -10.36 7.43 -9.77
C ALA A 99 -9.58 8.26 -8.73
N ARG A 100 -10.15 8.49 -7.55
CA ARG A 100 -9.50 9.19 -6.41
C ARG A 100 -8.21 8.51 -5.92
N ALA A 101 -8.06 7.22 -6.16
CA ALA A 101 -6.94 6.39 -5.74
C ALA A 101 -5.90 6.16 -6.85
N ARG A 102 -6.09 6.78 -8.03
CA ARG A 102 -5.08 6.77 -9.07
C ARG A 102 -3.77 7.34 -8.54
N ILE A 103 -2.69 6.69 -8.95
CA ILE A 103 -1.35 7.07 -8.56
C ILE A 103 -0.70 7.94 -9.63
N HIS A 104 0.24 8.76 -9.19
CA HIS A 104 1.13 9.58 -9.99
C HIS A 104 2.57 9.38 -9.53
N SER A 105 3.49 9.88 -10.33
CA SER A 105 4.91 9.87 -10.04
C SER A 105 5.09 10.60 -8.72
N GLU A 106 6.02 10.11 -7.90
CA GLU A 106 6.30 10.63 -6.56
C GLU A 106 5.28 10.23 -5.46
N ASP A 107 4.23 9.48 -5.79
CA ASP A 107 3.41 8.86 -4.75
C ASP A 107 4.18 7.77 -4.01
N TYR A 108 3.96 7.70 -2.70
CA TYR A 108 4.36 6.55 -1.90
C TYR A 108 3.20 5.57 -1.77
N LEU A 109 3.51 4.30 -1.92
CA LEU A 109 2.56 3.21 -1.79
C LEU A 109 2.91 2.41 -0.55
N ILE A 110 1.91 2.04 0.24
CA ILE A 110 2.08 1.21 1.44
C ILE A 110 1.07 0.07 1.46
N THR A 111 1.53 -1.15 1.75
CA THR A 111 0.63 -2.28 1.93
C THR A 111 -0.05 -2.23 3.29
N ILE A 112 -1.38 -2.36 3.29
CA ILE A 112 -2.23 -2.26 4.48
C ILE A 112 -2.99 -3.55 4.79
N ALA A 113 -2.92 -4.56 3.92
CA ALA A 113 -3.47 -5.90 4.14
C ALA A 113 -2.58 -6.98 3.51
N GLY A 114 -2.68 -8.22 4.01
CA GLY A 114 -1.76 -9.30 3.64
C GLY A 114 -0.40 -9.13 4.31
N THR A 115 0.65 -8.90 3.53
CA THR A 115 1.94 -8.44 4.08
C THR A 115 1.85 -6.94 4.33
N VAL A 116 1.76 -6.51 5.58
CA VAL A 116 1.57 -5.10 5.97
C VAL A 116 2.91 -4.38 6.11
N GLY A 117 2.95 -3.11 5.72
CA GLY A 117 4.07 -2.19 5.98
C GLY A 117 5.19 -2.23 4.94
N GLU A 118 5.00 -2.90 3.80
CA GLU A 118 5.90 -2.76 2.66
C GLU A 118 5.62 -1.40 2.00
N VAL A 119 6.69 -0.64 1.72
CA VAL A 119 6.60 0.71 1.16
C VAL A 119 7.36 0.75 -0.16
N ALA A 120 6.81 1.43 -1.16
CA ALA A 120 7.47 1.64 -2.45
C ALA A 120 7.14 3.02 -3.04
N LEU A 121 8.01 3.54 -3.90
CA LEU A 121 7.68 4.67 -4.74
C LEU A 121 6.81 4.20 -5.93
N ALA A 122 5.84 5.01 -6.31
CA ALA A 122 5.02 4.78 -7.49
C ALA A 122 5.89 4.71 -8.77
N PRO A 123 5.77 3.63 -9.56
CA PRO A 123 6.52 3.46 -10.80
C PRO A 123 6.00 4.38 -11.91
N LYS A 124 6.91 5.17 -12.51
CA LYS A 124 6.58 6.21 -13.50
C LYS A 124 6.09 5.68 -14.84
N ASP A 125 6.47 4.46 -15.19
CA ASP A 125 6.25 3.82 -16.48
C ASP A 125 4.83 3.24 -16.67
N ILE A 126 4.06 3.14 -15.58
CA ILE A 126 2.69 2.60 -15.62
C ILE A 126 1.61 3.60 -15.22
N GLU A 127 1.94 4.89 -15.21
CA GLU A 127 0.97 5.93 -14.90
C GLU A 127 0.04 6.26 -16.08
N PRO A 128 -1.26 6.48 -15.83
CA PRO A 128 -1.95 6.30 -14.54
C PRO A 128 -2.19 4.81 -14.23
N ALA A 129 -1.96 4.43 -12.97
CA ALA A 129 -2.36 3.13 -12.42
C ALA A 129 -3.30 3.32 -11.23
N ASN A 130 -3.99 2.25 -10.82
CA ASN A 130 -4.81 2.22 -9.62
C ASN A 130 -4.36 1.10 -8.68
N LEU A 131 -4.83 1.15 -7.44
CA LEU A 131 -4.43 0.25 -6.36
C LEU A 131 -5.50 -0.81 -6.11
N ASN A 132 -5.12 -1.95 -5.57
CA ASN A 132 -6.04 -2.84 -4.87
C ASN A 132 -6.31 -2.29 -3.46
N GLN A 133 -7.43 -2.66 -2.83
CA GLN A 133 -7.75 -2.29 -1.44
C GLN A 133 -6.68 -2.66 -0.40
N SER A 134 -5.78 -3.60 -0.73
CA SER A 134 -4.64 -3.97 0.11
C SER A 134 -3.48 -2.97 0.10
N VAL A 135 -3.56 -1.90 -0.71
CA VAL A 135 -2.51 -0.89 -0.86
C VAL A 135 -3.11 0.50 -0.71
N ALA A 136 -2.46 1.36 0.07
CA ALA A 136 -2.81 2.76 0.21
C ALA A 136 -1.78 3.66 -0.48
N ARG A 137 -2.26 4.78 -1.01
CA ARG A 137 -1.44 5.87 -1.56
C ARG A 137 -1.22 6.94 -0.49
N ILE A 138 0.00 7.46 -0.43
CA ILE A 138 0.40 8.65 0.33
C ILE A 138 1.00 9.64 -0.66
N ARG A 139 0.50 10.88 -0.66
CA ARG A 139 0.98 11.97 -1.51
C ARG A 139 1.22 13.20 -0.64
N PHE A 140 2.44 13.73 -0.66
CA PHE A 140 2.81 14.94 0.07
C PHE A 140 2.49 16.18 -0.74
#